data_AF-D5AQ96-F1
#
_entry.id   AF-D5AQ96-F1
#
_cell.length_a   1.000
_cell.length_b   1.000
_cell.length_c   1.000
_cell.angle_alpha   90.00
_cell.angle_beta   90.00
_cell.angle_gamma   90.00
#
_symmetry.space_group_name_H-M   'P 1'
#
loop_
_entity.id
_entity.type
_entity.pdbx_description
1 polymer ?
#
loop_
_entity_poly.entity_id
_entity_poly.type
_entity_poly.pdbx_seq_one_letter_code
_entity_poly.pdbx_strand_id
1 'polypeptide(L)'
;MNDQIDALKALQMALARLGYYTGAIDGLFGPRTDAALKAVSAEGGAIRNLKPPVATAAPGPMIFQGSARYPVDEIVIHCAATHPDWMRGQPLTAKRKEIDRWHREERGWRKIGYHHLIDRDGAILPGRAETEIGAGVEGHNRGVIHICLIGGAGSAATDPFERNFTAAQDRALRGLIDAIRAETAITRITGHNDHAAKACPGFVVRNWINRA
;
A
#
# COMPACT_ATOMS: atom_id res chain seq x y z
N MET A 1 -14.39 16.18 -24.09
CA MET A 1 -13.90 17.30 -23.26
C MET A 1 -13.12 16.80 -22.05
N ASN A 2 -13.48 15.65 -21.45
CA ASN A 2 -12.69 15.01 -20.38
C ASN A 2 -11.36 14.41 -20.85
N ASP A 3 -11.30 13.82 -22.04
CA ASP A 3 -10.09 13.11 -22.52
C ASP A 3 -8.84 13.99 -22.61
N GLN A 4 -9.00 15.28 -22.94
CA GLN A 4 -7.89 16.23 -22.99
C GLN A 4 -7.40 16.64 -21.60
N ILE A 5 -8.31 16.73 -20.62
CA ILE A 5 -7.97 17.03 -19.22
C ILE A 5 -7.23 15.82 -18.62
N ASP A 6 -7.70 14.61 -18.90
CA ASP A 6 -7.10 13.38 -18.40
C ASP A 6 -5.71 13.13 -19.01
N ALA A 7 -5.55 13.36 -20.31
CA ALA A 7 -4.25 13.30 -20.98
C ALA A 7 -3.26 14.32 -20.39
N LEU A 8 -3.74 15.51 -20.02
CA LEU A 8 -2.89 16.56 -19.47
C LEU A 8 -2.51 16.31 -18.01
N LYS A 9 -3.41 15.72 -17.21
CA LYS A 9 -3.06 15.20 -15.88
C LYS A 9 -2.01 14.09 -15.96
N ALA A 10 -2.16 13.17 -16.91
CA ALA A 10 -1.17 12.11 -17.13
C ALA A 10 0.21 12.67 -17.50
N LEU A 11 0.25 13.73 -18.32
CA LEU A 11 1.50 14.44 -18.65
C LEU A 11 2.12 15.12 -17.43
N GLN A 12 1.33 15.86 -16.64
CA GLN A 12 1.80 16.51 -15.41
C GLN A 12 2.33 15.48 -14.39
N MET A 13 1.66 14.33 -14.26
CA MET A 13 2.12 13.20 -13.43
C MET A 13 3.47 12.66 -13.90
N ALA A 14 3.65 12.48 -15.21
CA ALA A 14 4.90 11.97 -15.78
C ALA A 14 6.06 12.95 -15.51
N LEU A 15 5.84 14.25 -15.77
CA LEU A 15 6.84 15.29 -15.51
C LEU A 15 7.19 15.42 -14.02
N ALA A 16 6.22 15.21 -13.13
CA ALA A 16 6.46 15.24 -11.68
C ALA A 16 7.31 14.06 -11.22
N ARG A 17 7.04 12.85 -11.73
CA ARG A 17 7.85 11.65 -11.46
C ARG A 17 9.29 11.77 -11.96
N LEU A 18 9.48 12.49 -13.06
CA LEU A 18 10.80 12.78 -13.62
C LEU A 18 11.52 13.93 -12.90
N GLY A 19 10.87 14.59 -11.92
CA GLY A 19 11.45 15.68 -11.14
C GLY A 19 11.40 17.07 -11.81
N TYR A 20 10.76 17.19 -12.98
CA TYR A 20 10.68 18.46 -13.72
C TYR A 20 9.41 19.27 -13.40
N TYR A 21 8.42 18.69 -12.74
CA TYR A 21 7.15 19.37 -12.44
C TYR A 21 6.77 19.31 -10.96
N THR A 22 6.57 20.49 -10.36
CA THR A 22 6.20 20.66 -8.94
C THR A 22 4.83 21.35 -8.77
N GLY A 23 4.07 21.48 -9.86
CA GLY A 23 2.73 22.08 -9.87
C GLY A 23 1.62 21.09 -9.48
N ALA A 24 0.39 21.61 -9.44
CA ALA A 24 -0.80 20.79 -9.22
C ALA A 24 -1.12 19.96 -10.48
N ILE A 25 -1.60 18.73 -10.29
CA ILE A 25 -2.00 17.83 -11.38
C ILE A 25 -3.48 18.08 -11.67
N ASP A 26 -3.73 19.23 -12.28
CA ASP A 26 -5.07 19.79 -12.50
C ASP A 26 -5.60 19.59 -13.92
N GLY A 27 -4.74 19.16 -14.85
CA GLY A 27 -5.09 19.04 -16.26
C GLY A 27 -5.16 20.40 -16.96
N LEU A 28 -4.46 21.41 -16.45
CA LEU A 28 -4.33 22.74 -17.05
C LEU A 28 -2.94 22.94 -17.65
N PHE A 29 -2.89 23.43 -18.89
CA PHE A 29 -1.63 23.69 -19.57
C PHE A 29 -1.18 25.11 -19.22
N GLY A 30 -0.47 25.22 -18.09
CA GLY A 30 0.03 26.50 -17.58
C GLY A 30 1.54 26.69 -17.74
N PRO A 31 2.07 27.85 -17.30
CA PRO A 31 3.49 28.17 -17.38
C PRO A 31 4.42 27.14 -16.72
N ARG A 32 3.93 26.44 -15.68
CA ARG A 32 4.68 25.37 -15.00
C ARG A 32 4.79 24.10 -15.86
N THR A 33 3.73 23.76 -16.61
CA THR A 33 3.71 22.58 -17.49
C THR A 33 4.62 22.84 -18.70
N ASP A 34 4.55 24.05 -19.26
CA ASP A 34 5.44 24.51 -20.32
C ASP A 34 6.92 24.54 -19.89
N ALA A 35 7.22 25.07 -18.69
CA ALA A 35 8.58 25.09 -18.15
C ALA A 35 9.15 23.67 -17.94
N ALA A 36 8.33 22.75 -17.43
CA ALA A 36 8.73 21.35 -17.22
C ALA A 36 9.03 20.64 -18.56
N LEU A 37 8.21 20.86 -19.59
CA LEU A 37 8.44 20.31 -20.92
C LEU A 37 9.70 20.88 -21.57
N LYS A 38 9.96 22.18 -21.41
CA LYS A 38 11.20 22.82 -21.88
C LYS A 38 12.43 22.27 -21.18
N ALA A 39 12.35 22.01 -19.87
CA ALA A 39 13.43 21.40 -19.11
C ALA A 39 13.74 19.97 -19.59
N VAL A 40 12.70 19.14 -19.81
CA VAL A 40 12.86 17.80 -20.39
C VAL A 40 13.46 17.84 -21.80
N SER A 41 13.01 18.80 -22.64
CA SER A 41 13.50 18.98 -24.01
C SER A 41 14.96 19.45 -24.06
N ALA A 42 15.35 20.34 -23.16
CA ALA A 42 16.72 20.85 -23.04
C ALA A 42 17.73 19.75 -22.65
N GLU A 43 17.28 18.68 -22.00
CA GLU A 43 18.10 17.52 -21.64
C GLU A 43 18.16 16.44 -22.74
N GLY A 44 17.65 16.73 -23.95
CA GLY A 44 17.82 15.87 -25.12
C GLY A 44 17.06 14.54 -25.05
N GLY A 45 16.07 14.40 -24.15
CA GLY A 45 15.18 13.23 -24.08
C GLY A 45 15.82 11.92 -23.61
N ALA A 46 17.07 11.91 -23.15
CA ALA A 46 17.76 10.71 -22.68
C ALA A 46 18.20 10.86 -21.22
N ILE A 47 17.57 10.11 -20.31
CA ILE A 47 17.93 10.02 -18.89
C ILE A 47 19.35 9.44 -18.78
N ARG A 48 20.34 10.30 -18.56
CA ARG A 48 21.72 9.90 -18.26
C ARG A 48 22.12 10.57 -16.95
N ASN A 49 22.16 9.75 -15.89
CA ASN A 49 22.62 10.06 -14.53
C ASN A 49 21.55 10.57 -13.56
N LEU A 50 20.83 9.62 -12.94
CA LEU A 50 20.24 9.86 -11.62
C LEU A 50 21.37 10.06 -10.61
N LYS A 51 21.68 11.32 -10.26
CA LYS A 51 22.40 11.63 -9.03
C LYS A 51 21.39 11.60 -7.88
N PRO A 52 21.56 10.77 -6.83
CA PRO A 52 20.60 10.73 -5.75
C PRO A 52 20.69 12.05 -4.95
N PRO A 53 19.59 12.80 -4.77
CA PRO A 53 19.60 13.87 -3.78
C PRO A 53 19.42 13.25 -2.40
N VAL A 54 20.40 13.51 -1.55
CA VAL A 54 20.28 13.44 -0.08
C VAL A 54 19.05 14.23 0.32
N ALA A 55 18.06 13.57 0.91
CA ALA A 55 16.78 14.18 1.25
C ALA A 55 16.84 14.89 2.61
N THR A 56 16.93 16.21 2.58
CA THR A 56 16.28 17.07 3.57
C THR A 56 15.35 18.00 2.81
N ALA A 57 14.13 17.52 2.52
CA ALA A 57 13.02 18.32 2.00
C ALA A 57 11.92 18.32 3.06
N ALA A 58 11.18 19.43 3.18
CA ALA A 58 9.98 19.50 4.02
C ALA A 58 9.07 18.30 3.71
N PRO A 59 8.49 17.64 4.72
CA PRO A 59 7.88 16.33 4.51
C PRO A 59 6.65 16.49 3.61
N GLY A 60 6.52 15.59 2.65
CA GLY A 60 5.29 15.41 1.87
C GLY A 60 4.09 15.06 2.76
N PRO A 61 2.94 14.67 2.17
CA PRO A 61 1.80 14.22 2.97
C PRO A 61 2.24 13.10 3.93
N MET A 62 1.72 13.16 5.16
CA MET A 62 2.12 12.30 6.27
C MET A 62 0.89 11.93 7.09
N ILE A 63 0.61 10.63 7.17
CA ILE A 63 -0.40 10.09 8.07
C ILE A 63 0.24 9.95 9.46
N PHE A 64 -0.54 10.29 10.50
CA PHE A 64 -0.13 10.15 11.88
C PHE A 64 -1.13 9.27 12.65
N GLN A 65 -0.61 8.33 13.44
CA GLN A 65 -1.41 7.40 14.23
C GLN A 65 -1.53 7.79 15.70
N GLY A 66 -2.76 7.78 16.21
CA GLY A 66 -3.09 8.02 17.61
C GLY A 66 -2.82 9.45 18.08
N SER A 67 -3.15 9.73 19.35
CA SER A 67 -2.96 11.05 19.96
C SER A 67 -1.49 11.47 20.05
N ALA A 68 -0.58 10.50 20.17
CA ALA A 68 0.86 10.72 20.17
C ALA A 68 1.44 11.02 18.77
N ARG A 69 0.62 10.98 17.71
CA ARG A 69 0.99 11.29 16.32
C ARG A 69 2.22 10.53 15.85
N TYR A 70 2.20 9.20 15.92
CA TYR A 70 3.27 8.39 15.34
C TYR A 70 3.24 8.52 13.80
N PRO A 71 4.31 8.99 13.14
CA PRO A 71 4.34 9.06 11.68
C PRO A 71 4.23 7.66 11.09
N VAL A 72 3.41 7.51 10.06
CA VAL A 72 3.25 6.24 9.36
C VAL A 72 4.34 6.10 8.31
N ASP A 73 5.26 5.18 8.53
CA ASP A 73 6.42 4.93 7.66
C ASP A 73 6.54 3.48 7.17
N GLU A 74 5.64 2.60 7.61
CA GLU A 74 5.71 1.17 7.29
C GLU A 74 4.35 0.58 6.91
N ILE A 75 4.37 -0.32 5.94
CA ILE A 75 3.28 -1.23 5.63
C ILE A 75 3.70 -2.65 6.03
N VAL A 76 2.86 -3.35 6.79
CA VAL A 76 3.05 -4.78 7.10
C VAL A 76 1.95 -5.61 6.44
N ILE A 77 2.35 -6.60 5.66
CA ILE A 77 1.42 -7.52 4.97
C ILE A 77 1.15 -8.74 5.85
N HIS A 78 -0.15 -9.07 5.93
CA HIS A 78 -0.70 -10.20 6.66
C HIS A 78 -1.54 -11.09 5.74
N CYS A 79 -1.84 -12.29 6.22
CA CYS A 79 -2.92 -13.11 5.70
C CYS A 79 -3.87 -13.53 6.84
N ALA A 80 -5.12 -13.79 6.49
CA ALA A 80 -6.16 -14.17 7.45
C ALA A 80 -6.03 -15.63 7.94
N ALA A 81 -5.10 -16.40 7.37
CA ALA A 81 -4.92 -17.84 7.60
C ALA A 81 -6.21 -18.65 7.35
N THR A 82 -7.01 -18.22 6.36
CA THR A 82 -8.25 -18.89 5.98
C THR A 82 -8.03 -19.80 4.76
N HIS A 83 -8.86 -20.83 4.60
CA HIS A 83 -8.85 -21.65 3.40
C HIS A 83 -9.28 -20.86 2.16
N PRO A 84 -8.89 -21.29 0.94
CA PRO A 84 -9.29 -20.64 -0.30
C PRO A 84 -10.79 -20.45 -0.50
N ASP A 85 -11.60 -21.37 0.01
CA ASP A 85 -13.06 -21.39 -0.11
C ASP A 85 -13.79 -20.72 1.07
N TRP A 86 -13.05 -20.18 2.04
CA TRP A 86 -13.64 -19.56 3.22
C TRP A 86 -14.58 -18.42 2.84
N MET A 87 -15.84 -18.55 3.24
CA MET A 87 -16.93 -17.61 2.92
C MET A 87 -17.04 -17.28 1.41
N ARG A 88 -16.72 -18.24 0.53
CA ARG A 88 -16.88 -18.07 -0.93
C ARG A 88 -18.32 -17.65 -1.26
N GLY A 89 -18.46 -16.67 -2.15
CA GLY A 89 -19.75 -16.10 -2.56
C GLY A 89 -20.34 -15.06 -1.60
N GLN A 90 -19.79 -14.93 -0.38
CA GLN A 90 -20.20 -13.86 0.53
C GLN A 90 -19.46 -12.55 0.20
N PRO A 91 -20.11 -11.39 0.34
CA PRO A 91 -19.48 -10.10 0.11
C PRO A 91 -18.35 -9.85 1.13
N LEU A 92 -17.32 -9.09 0.73
CA LEU A 92 -16.19 -8.75 1.60
C LEU A 92 -16.62 -8.04 2.89
N THR A 93 -17.76 -7.35 2.91
CA THR A 93 -18.35 -6.75 4.12
C THR A 93 -18.74 -7.79 5.17
N ALA A 94 -19.24 -8.95 4.77
CA ALA A 94 -19.54 -10.07 5.67
C ALA A 94 -18.25 -10.71 6.19
N LYS A 95 -17.26 -10.92 5.31
CA LYS A 95 -15.94 -11.43 5.68
C LYS A 95 -15.22 -10.53 6.67
N ARG A 96 -15.26 -9.21 6.47
CA ARG A 96 -14.72 -8.22 7.42
C ARG A 96 -15.39 -8.32 8.79
N LYS A 97 -16.72 -8.46 8.83
CA LYS A 97 -17.47 -8.62 10.09
C LYS A 97 -17.02 -9.88 10.83
N GLU A 98 -16.81 -10.99 10.13
CA GLU A 98 -16.33 -12.22 10.75
C GLU A 98 -14.91 -12.09 11.29
N ILE A 99 -14.01 -11.43 10.56
CA ILE A 99 -12.65 -11.14 11.06
C ILE A 99 -12.68 -10.17 12.26
N ASP A 100 -13.56 -9.17 12.25
CA ASP A 100 -13.77 -8.28 13.42
C ASP A 100 -14.30 -9.07 14.63
N ARG A 101 -15.22 -10.02 14.40
CA ARG A 101 -15.75 -10.94 15.41
C ARG A 101 -14.62 -11.76 16.04
N TRP A 102 -13.77 -12.43 15.25
CA TRP A 102 -12.61 -13.19 15.76
C TRP A 102 -11.71 -12.33 16.64
N HIS A 103 -11.38 -11.12 16.18
CA HIS A 103 -10.52 -10.22 16.94
C HIS A 103 -11.15 -9.78 18.26
N ARG A 104 -12.45 -9.49 18.29
CA ARG A 104 -13.14 -9.02 19.49
C ARG A 104 -13.43 -10.14 20.48
N GLU A 105 -14.04 -11.22 20.01
CA GLU A 105 -14.58 -12.27 20.85
C GLU A 105 -13.52 -13.29 21.26
N GLU A 106 -12.62 -13.64 20.34
CA GLU A 106 -11.63 -14.69 20.59
C GLU A 106 -10.30 -14.14 21.09
N ARG A 107 -9.97 -12.88 20.77
CA ARG A 107 -8.72 -12.22 21.22
C ARG A 107 -8.93 -11.07 22.20
N GLY A 108 -10.18 -10.69 22.51
CA GLY A 108 -10.48 -9.59 23.42
C GLY A 108 -10.10 -8.21 22.88
N TRP A 109 -9.88 -8.04 21.58
CA TRP A 109 -9.46 -6.76 21.01
C TRP A 109 -10.62 -5.78 20.86
N ARG A 110 -10.32 -4.48 20.88
CA ARG A 110 -11.33 -3.42 20.75
C ARG A 110 -12.04 -3.41 19.39
N LYS A 111 -11.38 -3.88 18.32
CA LYS A 111 -11.89 -4.00 16.93
C LYS A 111 -10.82 -4.70 16.08
N ILE A 112 -11.14 -4.95 14.82
CA ILE A 112 -10.23 -5.48 13.80
C ILE A 112 -8.84 -4.84 13.85
N GLY A 113 -7.81 -5.68 13.76
CA GLY A 113 -6.41 -5.27 13.87
C GLY A 113 -5.81 -4.67 12.60
N TYR A 114 -6.46 -4.87 11.45
CA TYR A 114 -5.98 -4.47 10.13
C TYR A 114 -6.64 -3.19 9.63
N HIS A 115 -5.92 -2.41 8.82
CA HIS A 115 -6.45 -1.19 8.18
C HIS A 115 -7.12 -1.50 6.85
N HIS A 116 -6.61 -2.49 6.12
CA HIS A 116 -7.18 -2.93 4.84
C HIS A 116 -7.30 -4.44 4.76
N LEU A 117 -8.34 -4.89 4.07
CA LEU A 117 -8.57 -6.28 3.72
C LEU A 117 -8.62 -6.41 2.20
N ILE A 118 -8.00 -7.45 1.65
CA ILE A 118 -8.06 -7.76 0.22
C ILE A 118 -8.61 -9.17 0.03
N ASP A 119 -9.78 -9.26 -0.60
CA ASP A 119 -10.43 -10.54 -0.89
C ASP A 119 -9.79 -11.28 -2.07
N ARG A 120 -10.15 -12.54 -2.27
CA ARG A 120 -9.58 -13.42 -3.31
C ARG A 120 -9.78 -12.88 -4.74
N ASP A 121 -10.80 -12.08 -4.98
CA ASP A 121 -11.09 -11.43 -6.27
C ASP A 121 -10.40 -10.06 -6.44
N GLY A 122 -9.62 -9.63 -5.44
CA GLY A 122 -8.94 -8.34 -5.44
C GLY A 122 -9.77 -7.17 -4.90
N ALA A 123 -11.02 -7.39 -4.45
CA ALA A 123 -11.79 -6.36 -3.79
C ALA A 123 -11.08 -5.90 -2.50
N ILE A 124 -11.07 -4.58 -2.26
CA ILE A 124 -10.44 -3.97 -1.09
C ILE A 124 -11.53 -3.37 -0.20
N LEU A 125 -11.44 -3.59 1.10
CA LEU A 125 -12.33 -2.97 2.08
C LEU A 125 -11.54 -2.45 3.28
N PRO A 126 -11.83 -1.22 3.76
CA PRO A 126 -11.20 -0.70 4.96
C PRO A 126 -11.65 -1.48 6.20
N GLY A 127 -10.72 -1.66 7.13
CA GLY A 127 -10.92 -2.16 8.48
C GLY A 127 -10.87 -1.01 9.48
N ARG A 128 -9.77 -0.89 10.21
CA ARG A 128 -9.46 0.22 11.10
C ARG A 128 -9.02 1.44 10.29
N ALA A 129 -9.31 2.66 10.78
CA ALA A 129 -8.81 3.88 10.14
C ALA A 129 -7.28 3.94 10.21
N GLU A 130 -6.62 4.39 9.14
CA GLU A 130 -5.15 4.47 9.03
C GLU A 130 -4.51 5.40 10.08
N THR A 131 -5.29 6.31 10.66
CA THR A 131 -4.92 7.22 11.76
C THR A 131 -5.06 6.61 13.15
N GLU A 132 -5.56 5.38 13.28
CA GLU A 132 -5.57 4.63 14.53
C GLU A 132 -4.43 3.61 14.53
N ILE A 133 -3.79 3.39 15.69
CA ILE A 133 -2.78 2.33 15.85
C ILE A 133 -3.43 0.97 15.60
N GLY A 134 -2.80 0.11 14.80
CA GLY A 134 -3.26 -1.25 14.50
C GLY A 134 -3.08 -2.26 15.62
N ALA A 135 -3.31 -3.54 15.32
CA ALA A 135 -3.03 -4.66 16.22
C ALA A 135 -2.54 -5.91 15.45
N GLY A 136 -1.79 -5.70 14.36
CA GLY A 136 -1.35 -6.78 13.48
C GLY A 136 -0.11 -7.52 13.96
N VAL A 137 0.81 -6.84 14.65
CA VAL A 137 2.07 -7.42 15.14
C VAL A 137 2.28 -7.03 16.60
N GLU A 138 2.43 -8.00 17.49
CA GLU A 138 2.67 -7.73 18.91
C GLU A 138 3.96 -6.92 19.09
N GLY A 139 3.89 -5.83 19.86
CA GLY A 139 5.02 -4.90 20.06
C GLY A 139 5.33 -3.97 18.87
N HIS A 140 4.72 -4.15 17.69
CA HIS A 140 5.11 -3.44 16.46
C HIS A 140 3.90 -2.93 15.65
N ASN A 141 3.09 -2.04 16.24
CA ASN A 141 1.87 -1.50 15.60
C ASN A 141 1.87 0.01 15.37
N ARG A 142 2.82 0.75 15.95
CA ARG A 142 2.86 2.23 15.90
C ARG A 142 3.51 2.67 14.59
N GLY A 143 2.85 3.56 13.84
CA GLY A 143 3.37 4.05 12.57
C GLY A 143 3.26 3.01 11.44
N VAL A 144 2.37 2.02 11.60
CA VAL A 144 2.27 0.87 10.70
C VAL A 144 0.88 0.76 10.11
N ILE A 145 0.79 0.61 8.78
CA ILE A 145 -0.42 0.19 8.08
C ILE A 145 -0.39 -1.32 7.84
N HIS A 146 -1.22 -2.06 8.56
CA HIS A 146 -1.46 -3.48 8.28
C HIS A 146 -2.48 -3.70 7.15
N ILE A 147 -2.08 -4.48 6.14
CA ILE A 147 -2.94 -4.95 5.05
C ILE A 147 -3.08 -6.47 5.16
N CYS A 148 -4.31 -7.00 5.17
CA CYS A 148 -4.57 -8.43 5.32
C CYS A 148 -5.19 -9.04 4.07
N LEU A 149 -4.52 -10.05 3.50
CA LEU A 149 -5.03 -10.88 2.41
C LEU A 149 -5.95 -11.97 2.95
N ILE A 150 -7.14 -12.14 2.37
CA ILE A 150 -7.96 -13.34 2.63
C ILE A 150 -7.25 -14.56 2.03
N GLY A 151 -7.15 -15.65 2.78
CA GLY A 151 -6.41 -16.86 2.39
C GLY A 151 -5.20 -17.15 3.30
N GLY A 152 -4.28 -17.97 2.79
CA GLY A 152 -2.99 -18.26 3.42
C GLY A 152 -2.97 -19.42 4.44
N ALA A 153 -4.08 -20.12 4.66
CA ALA A 153 -4.09 -21.32 5.49
C ALA A 153 -3.09 -22.37 4.95
N GLY A 154 -2.22 -22.89 5.81
CA GLY A 154 -1.23 -23.91 5.46
C GLY A 154 -0.01 -23.40 4.68
N SER A 155 0.12 -22.09 4.47
CA SER A 155 1.28 -21.51 3.80
C SER A 155 2.58 -21.69 4.62
N ALA A 156 3.70 -21.84 3.92
CA ALA A 156 5.03 -21.67 4.51
C ALA A 156 5.48 -20.21 4.43
N ALA A 157 6.36 -19.79 5.34
CA ALA A 157 6.87 -18.41 5.40
C ALA A 157 7.53 -17.93 4.10
N THR A 158 8.04 -18.87 3.29
CA THR A 158 8.84 -18.62 2.10
C THR A 158 8.20 -19.12 0.81
N ASP A 159 6.90 -19.47 0.84
CA ASP A 159 6.19 -19.84 -0.37
C ASP A 159 6.21 -18.70 -1.42
N PRO A 160 6.13 -19.02 -2.72
CA PRO A 160 5.84 -18.01 -3.71
C PRO A 160 4.41 -17.51 -3.55
N PHE A 161 4.16 -16.23 -3.83
CA PHE A 161 2.88 -15.56 -3.58
C PHE A 161 1.71 -16.29 -4.26
N GLU A 162 1.90 -16.67 -5.52
CA GLU A 162 0.93 -17.32 -6.39
C GLU A 162 0.52 -18.73 -5.93
N ARG A 163 1.26 -19.34 -5.00
CA ARG A 163 0.86 -20.63 -4.40
C ARG A 163 -0.38 -20.49 -3.54
N ASN A 164 -0.53 -19.35 -2.87
CA ASN A 164 -1.56 -19.15 -1.84
C ASN A 164 -2.55 -18.04 -2.20
N PHE A 165 -2.16 -17.08 -3.04
CA PHE A 165 -2.93 -15.89 -3.38
C PHE A 165 -3.14 -15.74 -4.89
N THR A 166 -4.13 -14.93 -5.29
CA THR A 166 -4.53 -14.78 -6.70
C THR A 166 -3.83 -13.61 -7.38
N ALA A 167 -3.79 -13.61 -8.72
CA ALA A 167 -3.29 -12.47 -9.49
C ALA A 167 -4.12 -11.18 -9.26
N ALA A 168 -5.40 -11.30 -8.89
CA ALA A 168 -6.21 -10.14 -8.55
C ALA A 168 -5.78 -9.55 -7.19
N GLN A 169 -5.43 -10.40 -6.22
CA GLN A 169 -4.85 -9.96 -4.95
C GLN A 169 -3.48 -9.31 -5.15
N ASP A 170 -2.63 -9.84 -6.03
CA ASP A 170 -1.33 -9.23 -6.36
C ASP A 170 -1.50 -7.79 -6.86
N ARG A 171 -2.33 -7.60 -7.90
CA ARG A 171 -2.60 -6.27 -8.49
C ARG A 171 -3.21 -5.31 -7.48
N ALA A 172 -4.19 -5.78 -6.71
CA ALA A 172 -4.85 -4.98 -5.68
C ALA A 172 -3.88 -4.55 -4.58
N LEU A 173 -3.01 -5.46 -4.12
CA LEU A 173 -2.04 -5.18 -3.07
C LEU A 173 -1.00 -4.17 -3.54
N ARG A 174 -0.44 -4.33 -4.75
CA ARG A 174 0.51 -3.36 -5.33
C ARG A 174 -0.12 -1.98 -5.50
N GLY A 175 -1.33 -1.92 -6.08
CA GLY A 175 -2.06 -0.66 -6.25
C GLY A 175 -2.37 0.05 -4.93
N LEU A 176 -2.75 -0.71 -3.89
CA LEU A 176 -3.00 -0.14 -2.56
C LEU A 176 -1.72 0.38 -1.90
N ILE A 177 -0.60 -0.33 -2.03
CA ILE A 177 0.71 0.12 -1.55
C ILE A 177 1.09 1.45 -2.20
N ASP A 178 0.92 1.57 -3.52
CA ASP A 178 1.22 2.80 -4.26
C ASP A 178 0.29 3.95 -3.86
N ALA A 179 -1.00 3.68 -3.60
CA ALA A 179 -1.94 4.66 -3.10
C ALA A 179 -1.52 5.17 -1.70
N ILE A 180 -1.15 4.28 -0.78
CA ILE A 180 -0.70 4.68 0.57
C ILE A 180 0.60 5.49 0.49
N ARG A 181 1.54 5.11 -0.40
CA ARG A 181 2.79 5.87 -0.64
C ARG A 181 2.57 7.29 -1.15
N ALA A 182 1.44 7.57 -1.79
CA ALA A 182 1.09 8.91 -2.22
C ALA A 182 0.61 9.79 -1.04
N GLU A 183 0.14 9.18 0.04
CA GLU A 183 -0.48 9.85 1.20
C GLU A 183 0.42 9.90 2.44
N THR A 184 1.46 9.05 2.51
CA THR A 184 2.42 9.05 3.62
C THR A 184 3.78 8.52 3.21
N ALA A 185 4.83 8.96 3.91
CA ALA A 185 6.22 8.63 3.59
C ALA A 185 6.60 7.19 4.01
N ILE A 186 6.07 6.19 3.30
CA ILE A 186 6.40 4.78 3.53
C ILE A 186 7.85 4.50 3.12
N THR A 187 8.67 4.13 4.10
CA THR A 187 10.07 3.73 3.93
C THR A 187 10.24 2.21 3.93
N ARG A 188 9.30 1.47 4.52
CA ARG A 188 9.39 0.01 4.69
C ARG A 188 8.10 -0.70 4.27
N ILE A 189 8.26 -1.82 3.58
CA ILE A 189 7.17 -2.76 3.28
C ILE A 189 7.67 -4.15 3.67
N THR A 190 7.01 -4.74 4.66
CA THR A 190 7.45 -5.97 5.33
C THR A 190 6.29 -6.96 5.44
N GLY A 191 6.59 -8.22 5.75
CA GLY A 191 5.61 -9.23 6.14
C GLY A 191 5.56 -9.39 7.65
N HIS A 192 4.49 -9.99 8.18
CA HIS A 192 4.43 -10.36 9.60
C HIS A 192 5.61 -11.29 10.00
N ASN A 193 6.05 -12.16 9.09
CA ASN A 193 7.22 -13.03 9.25
C ASN A 193 8.56 -12.28 9.38
N ASP A 194 8.65 -11.02 8.97
CA ASP A 194 9.84 -10.18 9.20
C ASP A 194 9.95 -9.72 10.66
N HIS A 195 8.84 -9.76 11.41
CA HIS A 195 8.75 -9.25 12.79
C HIS A 195 8.45 -10.31 13.84
N ALA A 196 8.07 -11.53 13.41
CA ALA A 196 7.78 -12.65 14.30
C ALA A 196 8.06 -13.99 13.62
N ALA A 197 8.42 -15.02 14.40
CA ALA A 197 8.59 -16.39 13.91
C ALA A 197 7.24 -17.02 13.54
N LYS A 198 6.68 -16.65 12.38
CA LYS A 198 5.38 -17.07 11.88
C LYS A 198 5.42 -17.27 10.36
N ALA A 199 4.51 -18.06 9.83
CA ALA A 199 4.38 -18.24 8.38
C ALA A 199 3.77 -17.03 7.66
N CYS A 200 2.85 -16.31 8.31
CA CYS A 200 2.16 -15.14 7.77
C CYS A 200 3.15 -14.09 7.24
N PRO A 201 2.95 -13.51 6.03
CA PRO A 201 1.78 -13.63 5.16
C PRO A 201 1.78 -14.85 4.23
N GLY A 202 2.73 -15.78 4.37
CA GLY A 202 2.85 -16.97 3.53
C GLY A 202 3.72 -16.73 2.29
N PHE A 203 4.61 -15.75 2.35
CA PHE A 203 5.64 -15.43 1.36
C PHE A 203 6.61 -14.39 1.93
N VAL A 204 7.77 -14.21 1.29
CA VAL A 204 8.73 -13.13 1.63
C VAL A 204 8.34 -11.86 0.87
N VAL A 205 7.79 -10.87 1.58
CA VAL A 205 7.26 -9.63 1.00
C VAL A 205 8.32 -8.86 0.20
N ARG A 206 9.56 -8.80 0.72
CA ARG A 206 10.67 -8.14 0.03
C ARG A 206 11.01 -8.79 -1.32
N ASN A 207 10.91 -10.11 -1.42
CA ASN A 207 11.15 -10.82 -2.68
C ASN A 207 9.99 -10.59 -3.65
N TRP A 208 8.75 -10.56 -3.15
CA TRP A 208 7.56 -10.36 -3.96
C TRP A 208 7.49 -8.96 -4.57
N ILE A 209 7.66 -7.91 -3.77
CA ILE A 209 7.49 -6.52 -4.23
C ILE A 209 8.53 -6.12 -5.30
N ASN A 210 9.72 -6.72 -5.25
CA ASN A 210 10.83 -6.44 -6.18
C ASN A 210 10.80 -7.27 -7.46
N ARG A 211 9.82 -8.17 -7.64
CA ARG A 211 9.60 -8.87 -8.92
C ARG A 211 8.93 -7.92 -9.90
N ALA A 212 9.45 -7.90 -11.13
CA ALA A 212 8.97 -7.11 -12.27
C ALA A 212 7.61 -7.59 -12.76
#